data_AF-A0A645H6I5-F1
#
_entry.id   AF-A0A645H6I5-F1
#
_cell.length_a   1.000
_cell.length_b   1.000
_cell.length_c   1.000
_cell.angle_alpha   90.00
_cell.angle_beta   90.00
_cell.angle_gamma   90.00
#
_symmetry.space_group_name_H-M   'P 1'
#
loop_
_entity.id
_entity.type
_entity.pdbx_description
1 polymer ?
#
loop_
_entity_poly.entity_id
_entity_poly.type
_entity_poly.pdbx_seq_one_letter_code
_entity_poly.pdbx_strand_id
1 'polypeptide(L)'
;MLVQPVSFAINFYGHYRWTHPRTGEQNEKHQLKISVMPNKKRAYFLAQIVVLGAIWGTALTFLDNIWPTVFNEARTPYLDAVITVTILTAQYLSAQKRLECWGAWFIVNTTNITLYILAGLVFMPLVSAGYLILAFFGFSMWRKEWKSNN
;
A
#
# COMPACT_ATOMS: atom_id res chain seq x y z
N MET A 1 -0.17 6.62 13.43
CA MET A 1 1.16 7.28 13.29
C MET A 1 2.33 6.30 13.13
N LEU A 2 2.23 5.04 13.57
CA LEU A 2 3.31 4.04 13.49
C LEU A 2 3.73 3.60 12.06
N VAL A 3 2.90 3.87 11.05
CA VAL A 3 3.17 3.46 9.66
C VAL A 3 4.21 4.35 8.98
N GLN A 4 4.39 5.60 9.44
CA GLN A 4 5.19 6.60 8.74
C GLN A 4 6.70 6.29 8.72
N PRO A 5 7.36 5.84 9.81
CA PRO A 5 8.77 5.48 9.77
C PRO A 5 9.05 4.31 8.82
N VAL A 6 8.17 3.29 8.84
CA VAL A 6 8.27 2.13 7.94
C VAL A 6 8.06 2.56 6.48
N SER A 7 7.07 3.40 6.23
CA SER A 7 6.83 4.00 4.90
C SER A 7 8.05 4.74 4.38
N PHE A 8 8.71 5.52 5.24
CA PHE A 8 9.91 6.28 4.88
C PHE A 8 11.06 5.36 4.47
N ALA A 9 11.32 4.29 5.22
CA ALA A 9 12.32 3.29 4.88
C ALA A 9 12.03 2.59 3.54
N ILE A 10 10.75 2.22 3.30
CA ILE A 10 10.32 1.61 2.04
C ILE A 10 10.54 2.57 0.86
N ASN A 11 10.26 3.86 1.03
CA ASN A 11 10.46 4.86 -0.02
C ASN A 11 11.94 5.02 -0.39
N PHE A 12 12.83 5.07 0.60
CA PHE A 12 14.28 5.12 0.35
C PHE A 12 14.77 3.87 -0.39
N TYR A 13 14.32 2.70 0.06
CA TYR A 13 14.59 1.43 -0.61
C TYR A 13 14.04 1.40 -2.04
N GLY A 14 12.83 1.91 -2.27
CA GLY A 14 12.22 1.99 -3.59
C GLY A 14 13.02 2.85 -4.54
N HIS A 15 13.44 4.04 -4.10
CA HIS A 15 14.30 4.91 -4.89
C HIS A 15 15.62 4.22 -5.29
N TYR A 16 16.27 3.56 -4.34
CA TYR A 16 17.48 2.77 -4.60
C TYR A 16 17.20 1.63 -5.61
N ARG A 17 16.12 0.85 -5.44
CA ARG A 17 15.78 -0.24 -6.36
C ARG A 17 15.41 0.22 -7.77
N TRP A 18 14.82 1.39 -7.91
CA TRP A 18 14.47 1.96 -9.21
C TRP A 18 15.70 2.35 -10.02
N THR A 19 16.76 2.80 -9.33
CA THR A 19 18.03 3.27 -9.91
C THR A 19 19.09 2.16 -10.02
N HIS A 20 18.97 1.08 -9.24
CA HIS A 20 19.89 -0.06 -9.26
C HIS A 20 19.17 -1.38 -9.64
N PRO A 21 18.61 -1.46 -10.85
CA PRO A 21 18.03 -2.69 -11.38
C PRO A 21 19.09 -3.76 -11.65
N ARG A 22 18.75 -5.03 -11.41
CA ARG A 22 19.62 -6.17 -11.72
C ARG A 22 19.74 -6.37 -13.23
N THR A 23 20.81 -7.03 -13.68
CA THR A 23 21.03 -7.40 -15.08
C THR A 23 19.82 -8.21 -15.59
N GLY A 24 19.14 -7.72 -16.63
CA GLY A 24 17.90 -8.32 -17.18
C GLY A 24 16.57 -7.75 -16.64
N GLU A 25 16.61 -6.88 -15.63
CA GLU A 25 15.44 -6.15 -15.09
C GLU A 25 15.38 -4.67 -15.53
N GLN A 26 16.27 -4.26 -16.42
CA GLN A 26 16.39 -2.89 -16.91
C GLN A 26 15.43 -2.60 -18.07
N ASN A 27 14.87 -1.38 -18.10
CA ASN A 27 14.23 -0.81 -19.28
C ASN A 27 15.25 -0.07 -20.16
N GLU A 28 14.82 0.47 -21.30
CA GLU A 28 15.66 1.23 -22.24
C GLU A 28 16.39 2.43 -21.61
N LYS A 29 15.88 2.93 -20.46
CA LYS A 29 16.45 4.05 -19.70
C LYS A 29 17.33 3.60 -18.54
N HIS A 30 17.76 2.34 -18.49
CA HIS A 30 18.53 1.73 -17.39
C HIS A 30 17.84 1.81 -16.01
N GLN A 31 16.51 1.95 -15.99
CA GLN A 31 15.72 1.93 -14.76
C GLN A 31 15.02 0.58 -14.60
N LEU A 32 14.56 0.28 -13.38
CA LEU A 32 13.77 -0.93 -13.13
C LEU A 32 12.54 -0.96 -14.07
N LYS A 33 12.34 -2.09 -14.76
CA LYS A 33 11.17 -2.31 -15.61
C LYS A 33 9.92 -2.61 -14.79
N ILE A 34 8.78 -2.14 -15.26
CA ILE A 34 7.50 -2.51 -14.66
C ILE A 34 7.26 -4.00 -14.92
N SER A 35 6.85 -4.71 -13.88
CA SER A 35 6.62 -6.15 -13.98
C SER A 35 5.33 -6.56 -13.30
N VAL A 36 4.77 -7.67 -13.77
CA VAL A 36 3.53 -8.25 -13.25
C VAL A 36 3.88 -9.47 -12.41
N MET A 37 3.13 -9.70 -11.34
CA MET A 37 3.30 -10.87 -10.48
C MET A 37 2.50 -12.07 -11.00
N PRO A 38 3.07 -13.29 -10.91
CA PRO A 38 2.30 -14.52 -11.13
C PRO A 38 1.14 -14.66 -10.15
N ASN A 39 0.05 -15.29 -10.58
CA ASN A 39 -1.17 -15.45 -9.76
C ASN A 39 -0.91 -16.12 -8.40
N LYS A 40 0.06 -17.04 -8.30
CA LYS A 40 0.48 -17.66 -7.04
C LYS A 40 1.03 -16.63 -6.03
N LYS A 41 1.83 -15.67 -6.50
CA LYS A 41 2.37 -14.60 -5.65
C LYS A 41 1.28 -13.59 -5.26
N ARG A 42 0.31 -13.34 -6.15
CA ARG A 42 -0.87 -12.52 -5.82
C ARG A 42 -1.67 -13.14 -4.67
N ALA A 43 -1.95 -14.44 -4.73
CA ALA A 43 -2.65 -15.16 -3.67
C ALA A 43 -1.85 -15.13 -2.34
N TYR A 44 -0.53 -15.29 -2.42
CA TYR A 44 0.36 -15.16 -1.26
C TYR A 44 0.27 -13.78 -0.60
N PHE A 45 0.31 -12.69 -1.39
CA PHE A 45 0.16 -11.34 -0.84
C PHE A 45 -1.22 -11.10 -0.23
N LEU A 46 -2.29 -11.60 -0.85
CA LEU A 46 -3.63 -11.53 -0.27
C LEU A 46 -3.71 -12.28 1.07
N ALA A 47 -3.15 -13.49 1.13
CA ALA A 47 -3.08 -14.26 2.37
C ALA A 47 -2.24 -13.54 3.45
N GLN A 48 -1.11 -12.92 3.06
CA GLN A 48 -0.30 -12.12 3.98
C GLN A 48 -1.07 -10.92 4.53
N ILE A 49 -1.86 -10.21 3.71
CA ILE A 49 -2.68 -9.09 4.19
C ILE A 49 -3.68 -9.55 5.26
N VAL A 50 -4.33 -10.69 5.04
CA VAL A 50 -5.29 -11.26 6.00
C VAL A 50 -4.60 -11.69 7.29
N VAL A 51 -3.50 -12.46 7.19
CA VAL A 51 -2.79 -13.00 8.35
C VAL A 51 -2.15 -11.89 9.17
N LEU A 52 -1.41 -10.98 8.53
CA LEU A 52 -0.77 -9.86 9.22
C LEU A 52 -1.81 -8.87 9.75
N GLY A 53 -2.92 -8.67 9.02
CA GLY A 53 -4.05 -7.87 9.49
C GLY A 53 -4.68 -8.45 10.77
N ALA A 54 -4.87 -9.77 10.84
CA ALA A 54 -5.35 -10.44 12.04
C ALA A 54 -4.36 -10.32 13.20
N ILE A 55 -3.07 -10.61 12.97
CA ILE A 55 -2.03 -10.50 14.00
C ILE A 55 -1.94 -9.06 14.53
N TRP A 56 -1.87 -8.08 13.64
CA TRP A 56 -1.77 -6.67 14.04
C TRP A 56 -3.05 -6.17 14.70
N GLY A 57 -4.22 -6.63 14.27
CA GLY A 57 -5.50 -6.35 14.93
C GLY A 57 -5.52 -6.86 16.37
N THR A 58 -5.08 -8.11 16.59
CA THR A 58 -4.95 -8.66 17.95
C THR A 58 -3.92 -7.93 18.80
N ALA A 59 -2.79 -7.53 18.21
CA ALA A 59 -1.77 -6.74 18.91
C ALA A 59 -2.29 -5.36 19.32
N LEU A 60 -3.04 -4.68 18.45
CA LEU A 60 -3.68 -3.40 18.77
C LEU A 60 -4.69 -3.53 19.89
N THR A 61 -5.53 -4.58 19.89
CA THR A 61 -6.47 -4.85 20.99
C THR A 61 -5.74 -5.13 22.31
N PHE A 62 -4.62 -5.85 22.28
CA PHE A 62 -3.82 -6.11 23.47
C PHE A 62 -3.13 -4.84 23.99
N LEU A 63 -2.61 -3.99 23.11
CA LEU A 63 -1.97 -2.72 23.47
C LEU A 63 -2.96 -1.70 24.04
N ASP A 64 -4.18 -1.65 23.50
CA ASP A 64 -5.29 -0.84 24.04
C ASP A 64 -5.60 -1.24 25.49
N ASN A 65 -5.64 -2.54 25.78
CA ASN A 65 -5.86 -3.06 27.14
C ASN A 65 -4.71 -2.75 28.12
N ILE A 66 -3.47 -2.58 27.65
CA ILE A 66 -2.30 -2.30 28.51
C ILE A 66 -2.11 -0.81 28.75
N TRP A 67 -2.34 0.03 27.75
CA TRP A 67 -2.04 1.47 27.82
C TRP A 67 -3.19 2.34 27.29
N PRO A 68 -4.37 2.31 27.96
CA PRO A 68 -5.58 2.99 27.49
C PRO A 68 -5.43 4.51 27.40
N THR A 69 -4.51 5.12 28.18
CA THR A 69 -4.27 6.58 28.14
C THR A 69 -3.47 7.05 26.93
N VAL A 70 -2.77 6.13 26.23
CA VAL A 70 -1.92 6.44 25.06
C VAL A 70 -2.56 5.94 23.77
N PHE A 71 -3.25 4.80 23.80
CA PHE A 71 -3.89 4.17 22.64
C PHE A 71 -5.42 4.28 22.65
N ASN A 72 -5.94 5.35 23.25
CA ASN A 72 -7.37 5.53 23.46
C ASN A 72 -8.14 5.56 22.12
N GLU A 73 -9.14 4.69 22.02
CA GLU A 73 -10.16 4.58 20.97
C GLU A 73 -9.68 4.27 19.53
N ALA A 74 -9.08 3.09 19.33
CA ALA A 74 -9.23 2.44 18.03
C ALA A 74 -10.69 1.97 17.88
N ARG A 75 -11.56 2.79 17.26
CA ARG A 75 -12.97 2.44 17.04
C ARG A 75 -13.14 1.13 16.24
N THR A 76 -12.18 0.79 15.38
CA THR A 76 -12.16 -0.43 14.56
C THR A 76 -10.73 -1.00 14.39
N PRO A 77 -10.15 -1.63 15.42
CA PRO A 77 -8.72 -1.99 15.43
C PRO A 77 -8.34 -3.00 14.35
N TYR A 78 -9.23 -3.94 14.03
CA TYR A 78 -9.01 -4.92 12.95
C TYR A 78 -9.03 -4.28 11.56
N LEU A 79 -9.93 -3.33 11.33
CA LEU A 79 -10.01 -2.62 10.06
C LEU A 79 -8.76 -1.76 9.84
N ASP A 80 -8.36 -1.02 10.88
CA ASP A 80 -7.16 -0.17 10.86
C ASP A 80 -5.89 -1.00 10.63
N ALA A 81 -5.85 -2.21 11.22
CA ALA A 81 -4.76 -3.16 11.01
C ALA A 81 -4.67 -3.64 9.55
N VAL A 82 -5.80 -4.08 8.98
CA VAL A 82 -5.85 -4.53 7.58
C VAL A 82 -5.46 -3.40 6.63
N ILE A 83 -5.95 -2.18 6.85
CA ILE A 83 -5.61 -1.02 6.03
C ILE A 83 -4.13 -0.66 6.16
N THR A 84 -3.57 -0.71 7.36
CA THR A 84 -2.14 -0.49 7.60
C THR A 84 -1.27 -1.48 6.83
N VAL A 85 -1.58 -2.78 6.93
CA VAL A 85 -0.83 -3.82 6.23
C VAL A 85 -0.99 -3.67 4.70
N THR A 86 -2.18 -3.29 4.24
CA THR A 86 -2.43 -3.04 2.82
C THR A 86 -1.63 -1.84 2.31
N ILE A 87 -1.51 -0.76 3.08
CA ILE A 87 -0.67 0.41 2.76
C ILE A 87 0.80 0.01 2.62
N LEU A 88 1.34 -0.72 3.61
CA LEU A 88 2.73 -1.17 3.58
C LEU A 88 3.00 -2.11 2.39
N THR A 89 2.04 -2.98 2.08
CA THR A 89 2.10 -3.87 0.91
C THR A 89 2.07 -3.06 -0.39
N ALA A 90 1.19 -2.06 -0.50
CA ALA A 90 1.09 -1.18 -1.67
C ALA A 90 2.40 -0.41 -1.91
N GLN A 91 2.98 0.13 -0.84
CA GLN A 91 4.27 0.84 -0.89
C GLN A 91 5.40 -0.09 -1.31
N TYR A 92 5.49 -1.28 -0.72
CA TYR A 92 6.51 -2.27 -1.07
C TYR A 92 6.40 -2.72 -2.53
N LEU A 93 5.18 -2.99 -3.01
CA LEU A 93 4.96 -3.35 -4.42
C LEU A 93 5.30 -2.19 -5.36
N SER A 94 4.99 -0.95 -4.97
CA SER A 94 5.38 0.26 -5.72
C SER A 94 6.91 0.42 -5.78
N ALA A 95 7.60 0.20 -4.67
CA ALA A 95 9.07 0.20 -4.60
C ALA A 95 9.70 -0.84 -5.55
N GLN A 96 9.02 -1.95 -5.81
CA GLN A 96 9.46 -2.98 -6.77
C GLN A 96 8.94 -2.78 -8.21
N LYS A 97 8.29 -1.64 -8.51
CA LYS A 97 7.57 -1.37 -9.78
C LYS A 97 6.64 -2.51 -10.22
N ARG A 98 5.90 -3.07 -9.27
CA ARG A 98 4.87 -4.10 -9.55
C ARG A 98 3.54 -3.44 -9.89
N LEU A 99 2.93 -3.86 -10.99
CA LEU A 99 1.69 -3.26 -11.47
C LEU A 99 0.50 -3.49 -10.52
N GLU A 100 0.53 -4.55 -9.71
CA GLU A 100 -0.47 -4.84 -8.68
C GLU A 100 -0.49 -3.82 -7.53
N CYS A 101 0.54 -2.99 -7.37
CA CYS A 101 0.55 -1.95 -6.33
C CYS A 101 -0.66 -1.01 -6.45
N TRP A 102 -1.07 -0.71 -7.69
CA TRP A 102 -2.22 0.15 -7.96
C TRP A 102 -3.53 -0.46 -7.48
N GLY A 103 -3.68 -1.78 -7.57
CA GLY A 103 -4.83 -2.50 -7.01
C GLY A 103 -4.94 -2.29 -5.49
N ALA A 104 -3.82 -2.39 -4.78
CA ALA A 104 -3.78 -2.12 -3.34
C ALA A 104 -4.05 -0.64 -3.03
N TRP A 105 -3.52 0.30 -3.84
CA TRP A 105 -3.83 1.72 -3.70
C TRP A 105 -5.30 2.06 -3.95
N PHE A 106 -5.98 1.37 -4.88
CA PHE A 106 -7.42 1.55 -5.07
C PHE A 106 -8.19 1.15 -3.82
N ILE A 107 -7.90 -0.05 -3.26
CA ILE A 107 -8.53 -0.53 -2.03
C ILE A 107 -8.32 0.46 -0.89
N VAL A 108 -7.07 0.87 -0.65
CA VAL A 108 -6.72 1.81 0.43
C VAL A 108 -7.47 3.14 0.27
N ASN A 109 -7.45 3.75 -0.92
CA ASN A 109 -8.07 5.05 -1.13
C ASN A 109 -9.60 4.96 -1.03
N THR A 110 -10.23 3.92 -1.59
CA THR A 110 -11.68 3.72 -1.46
C THR A 110 -12.08 3.50 -0.01
N THR A 111 -11.36 2.67 0.75
CA THR A 111 -11.66 2.50 2.18
C THR A 111 -11.46 3.78 2.97
N ASN A 112 -10.38 4.52 2.72
CA ASN A 112 -10.13 5.81 3.38
C ASN A 112 -11.25 6.82 3.09
N ILE A 113 -11.74 6.91 1.85
CA ILE A 113 -12.88 7.77 1.50
C ILE A 113 -14.10 7.39 2.36
N THR A 114 -14.46 6.10 2.41
CA THR A 114 -15.60 5.63 3.21
C THR A 114 -15.42 5.95 4.70
N LEU A 115 -14.26 5.65 5.28
CA LEU A 115 -14.00 5.88 6.70
C LEU A 115 -14.01 7.35 7.07
N TYR A 116 -13.41 8.19 6.24
CA TYR A 116 -13.39 9.64 6.50
C TYR A 116 -14.78 10.27 6.37
N ILE A 117 -15.63 9.80 5.45
CA ILE A 117 -17.03 10.22 5.37
C ILE A 117 -17.79 9.80 6.64
N LEU A 118 -17.64 8.54 7.07
CA LEU A 118 -18.28 8.03 8.29
C LEU A 118 -17.79 8.76 9.56
N ALA A 119 -16.55 9.23 9.56
CA ALA A 119 -15.97 10.05 10.63
C ALA A 119 -16.41 11.53 10.57
N GLY A 120 -17.22 11.94 9.59
CA GLY A 120 -17.68 13.32 9.43
C GLY A 120 -16.60 14.29 8.94
N LEU A 121 -15.48 13.79 8.43
CA LEU A 121 -14.38 14.61 7.91
C LEU A 121 -14.70 15.03 6.48
N VAL A 122 -14.76 16.34 6.21
CA VAL A 122 -15.09 16.85 4.87
C VAL A 122 -13.87 16.89 3.95
N PHE A 123 -12.70 17.23 4.48
CA PHE A 123 -11.50 17.45 3.66
C PHE A 123 -10.74 16.16 3.29
N MET A 124 -10.62 15.23 4.24
CA MET A 124 -9.83 14.00 4.05
C MET A 124 -10.36 13.04 2.96
N PRO A 125 -11.69 12.87 2.77
CA PRO A 125 -12.21 12.09 1.65
C PRO A 125 -11.86 12.71 0.29
N LEU A 126 -11.87 14.05 0.18
CA LEU A 126 -11.52 14.74 -1.08
C LEU A 126 -10.05 14.50 -1.45
N VAL A 127 -9.15 14.56 -0.47
CA VAL A 127 -7.73 14.23 -0.67
C VAL A 127 -7.57 12.78 -1.12
N SER A 128 -8.27 11.86 -0.46
CA SER A 128 -8.22 10.42 -0.80
C SER A 128 -8.81 10.14 -2.19
N ALA A 129 -9.85 10.87 -2.60
CA ALA A 129 -10.41 10.81 -3.95
C ALA A 129 -9.41 11.34 -5.00
N GLY A 130 -8.67 12.41 -4.69
CA GLY A 130 -7.57 12.88 -5.53
C GLY A 130 -6.48 11.81 -5.72
N TYR A 131 -6.06 11.14 -4.64
CA TYR A 131 -5.12 10.02 -4.73
C TYR A 131 -5.68 8.82 -5.50
N LEU A 132 -6.98 8.54 -5.39
CA LEU A 132 -7.64 7.50 -6.16
C LEU A 132 -7.56 7.78 -7.67
N ILE A 133 -7.81 9.03 -8.08
CA ILE A 133 -7.67 9.48 -9.48
C ILE A 133 -6.22 9.34 -9.95
N LEU A 134 -5.25 9.77 -9.12
CA LEU A 134 -3.83 9.58 -9.44
C LEU A 134 -3.45 8.11 -9.60
N ALA A 135 -4.03 7.22 -8.79
CA ALA A 135 -3.83 5.79 -8.93
C ALA A 135 -4.36 5.24 -10.27
N PHE A 136 -5.47 5.77 -10.80
CA PHE A 136 -5.96 5.43 -12.13
C PHE A 136 -5.00 5.85 -13.24
N PHE A 137 -4.47 7.07 -13.17
CA PHE A 137 -3.47 7.54 -14.14
C PHE A 137 -2.17 6.74 -14.04
N GLY A 138 -1.68 6.50 -12.82
CA GLY A 138 -0.49 5.71 -12.56
C GLY A 138 -0.60 4.29 -13.11
N PHE A 139 -1.73 3.62 -12.84
CA PHE A 139 -2.01 2.30 -13.40
C PHE A 139 -2.02 2.30 -14.93
N SER A 140 -2.72 3.27 -15.53
CA SER A 140 -2.86 3.37 -16.98
C SER A 140 -1.51 3.59 -17.67
N MET A 141 -0.69 4.50 -17.12
CA MET A 141 0.67 4.79 -17.59
C MET A 141 1.56 3.55 -17.46
N TRP A 142 1.56 2.90 -16.30
CA TRP A 142 2.42 1.73 -16.05
C TRP A 142 2.02 0.53 -16.88
N ARG A 143 0.73 0.34 -17.12
CA ARG A 143 0.22 -0.71 -18.00
C ARG A 143 0.65 -0.50 -19.45
N LYS A 144 0.65 0.74 -19.92
CA LYS A 144 1.13 1.09 -21.27
C LYS A 144 2.63 0.82 -21.40
N GLU A 145 3.43 1.25 -20.43
CA GLU A 145 4.88 1.02 -20.42
C GLU A 145 5.22 -0.48 -20.32
N TRP A 146 4.50 -1.23 -19.49
CA TRP A 146 4.66 -2.68 -19.38
C TRP A 146 4.39 -3.41 -20.71
N LYS A 147 3.32 -3.03 -21.43
CA LYS A 147 3.00 -3.60 -22.75
C LYS A 147 3.98 -3.20 -23.86
N SER A 148 4.67 -2.08 -23.71
CA SER A 148 5.63 -1.59 -24.71
C SER A 148 7.00 -2.24 -24.56
N ASN A 149 7.37 -2.62 -23.33
CA ASN A 149 8.69 -3.16 -22.99
C ASN A 149 8.72 -4.70 -22.89
N ASN A 150 7.62 -5.39 -23.24
CA ASN A 150 7.45 -6.83 -23.07
C ASN A 150 6.62 -7.42 -24.21
#